data_AF-A0A0A8X6K6-F1
#
_entry.id   AF-A0A0A8X6K6-F1
#
_cell.length_a   1.000
_cell.length_b   1.000
_cell.length_c   1.000
_cell.angle_alpha   90.00
_cell.angle_beta   90.00
_cell.angle_gamma   90.00
#
_symmetry.space_group_name_H-M   'P 1'
#
loop_
_entity.id
_entity.type
_entity.pdbx_description
1 polymer ?
#
loop_
_entity_poly.entity_id
_entity_poly.type
_entity_poly.pdbx_seq_one_letter_code
_entity_poly.pdbx_strand_id
1 'polypeptide(L)'
;MIEVVIWIILYLLLMIIFVRAIYSVIKKKQVPLAMIAILVIISVPMVSLMNSINRPLEMSEFEFLARELKQGALWAIFTIAGYLYLLVWFILSLKK
;
A
#
# COMPACT_ATOMS: atom_id res chain seq x y z
N MET A 1 16.88 -1.03 12.74
CA MET A 1 16.41 0.37 12.92
C MET A 1 15.85 0.99 11.65
N ILE A 2 16.55 0.93 10.51
CA ILE A 2 16.09 1.52 9.24
C ILE A 2 14.75 0.94 8.77
N GLU A 3 14.57 -0.39 8.82
CA GLU A 3 13.31 -1.05 8.43
C GLU A 3 12.09 -0.54 9.20
N VAL A 4 12.20 -0.40 10.52
CA VAL A 4 11.12 0.12 11.38
C VAL A 4 10.73 1.54 10.99
N VAL A 5 11.73 2.40 10.66
CA VAL A 5 11.47 3.77 10.22
C VAL A 5 10.74 3.80 8.88
N ILE A 6 11.09 2.92 7.94
CA ILE A 6 10.40 2.83 6.65
C ILE A 6 8.93 2.47 6.85
N TRP A 7 8.63 1.50 7.72
CA TRP A 7 7.25 1.13 8.03
C TRP A 7 6.47 2.28 8.67
N ILE A 8 7.05 2.99 9.64
CA ILE A 8 6.42 4.15 10.27
C ILE A 8 6.06 5.21 9.21
N ILE A 9 7.02 5.56 8.34
CA ILE A 9 6.79 6.54 7.26
C ILE A 9 5.70 6.06 6.31
N LEU A 10 5.73 4.78 5.93
CA LEU A 10 4.74 4.20 5.03
C LEU A 10 3.34 4.22 5.64
N TYR A 11 3.18 3.83 6.91
CA TYR A 11 1.88 3.85 7.58
C TYR A 11 1.34 5.27 7.79
N LEU A 12 2.21 6.25 8.07
CA LEU A 12 1.82 7.66 8.10
C LEU A 12 1.35 8.14 6.74
N LEU A 13 2.06 7.80 5.66
CA LEU A 13 1.64 8.12 4.30
C LEU A 13 0.28 7.48 3.97
N LEU A 14 0.09 6.20 4.29
CA LEU A 14 -1.18 5.51 4.09
C LEU A 14 -2.33 6.18 4.87
N MET A 15 -2.08 6.65 6.09
CA MET A 15 -3.08 7.40 6.87
C MET A 15 -3.48 8.70 6.18
N ILE A 16 -2.52 9.46 5.63
CA ILE A 16 -2.79 10.69 4.88
C ILE A 16 -3.63 10.40 3.63
N ILE A 17 -3.27 9.35 2.87
CA ILE A 17 -4.01 8.93 1.67
C ILE A 17 -5.43 8.48 2.06
N PHE A 18 -5.59 7.78 3.19
CA PHE A 18 -6.89 7.33 3.68
C PHE A 18 -7.83 8.49 4.02
N VAL A 19 -7.33 9.48 4.78
CA VAL A 19 -8.10 10.70 5.10
C VAL A 19 -8.49 11.43 3.81
N ARG A 20 -7.58 11.52 2.83
CA ARG A 20 -7.87 12.13 1.53
C ARG A 20 -8.94 11.35 0.76
N ALA A 21 -8.93 10.02 0.82
CA ALA A 21 -9.92 9.18 0.15
C ALA A 21 -11.32 9.38 0.74
N ILE A 22 -11.44 9.40 2.07
CA ILE A 22 -12.69 9.73 2.76
C ILE A 22 -13.18 11.12 2.34
N TYR A 23 -12.30 12.13 2.35
CA TYR A 23 -12.66 13.48 1.94
C TYR A 23 -13.16 13.53 0.49
N SER A 24 -12.52 12.79 -0.42
CA SER A 24 -12.92 12.69 -1.83
C SER A 24 -14.33 12.12 -1.98
N VAL A 25 -14.67 11.08 -1.21
CA VAL A 25 -16.01 10.47 -1.18
C VAL A 25 -17.06 11.47 -0.67
N ILE A 26 -16.78 12.16 0.44
CA ILE A 26 -17.67 13.17 1.02
C ILE A 26 -17.95 14.30 0.03
N LYS A 27 -16.91 14.76 -0.70
CA LYS A 27 -17.04 15.80 -1.72
C LYS A 27 -17.58 15.29 -3.07
N LYS A 28 -17.95 14.01 -3.16
CA LYS A 28 -18.43 13.35 -4.38
C LYS A 28 -17.45 13.50 -5.57
N LYS A 29 -16.16 13.67 -5.29
CA LYS A 29 -15.10 13.77 -6.30
C LYS A 29 -14.46 12.41 -6.48
N GLN A 30 -14.38 11.93 -7.73
CA GLN A 30 -13.67 10.69 -8.07
C GLN A 30 -14.07 9.48 -7.18
N VAL A 31 -15.36 9.40 -6.80
CA VAL A 31 -15.85 8.42 -5.81
C VAL A 31 -15.43 6.98 -6.13
N PRO A 32 -15.53 6.47 -7.38
CA PRO A 32 -15.11 5.10 -7.67
C PRO A 32 -13.63 4.86 -7.36
N LEU A 33 -12.75 5.80 -7.74
CA LEU A 33 -11.31 5.68 -7.51
C LEU A 33 -10.97 5.81 -6.02
N ALA A 34 -11.66 6.69 -5.29
CA ALA A 34 -11.49 6.83 -3.84
C ALA A 34 -11.93 5.57 -3.09
N MET A 35 -13.01 4.92 -3.52
CA MET A 35 -13.46 3.65 -2.96
C MET A 35 -12.43 2.53 -3.20
N ILE A 36 -11.86 2.44 -4.40
CA ILE A 36 -10.76 1.51 -4.69
C ILE A 36 -9.55 1.82 -3.79
N ALA A 37 -9.19 3.09 -3.59
CA ALA A 37 -8.09 3.47 -2.72
C ALA A 37 -8.31 3.03 -1.27
N ILE A 38 -9.53 3.19 -0.74
CA ILE A 38 -9.89 2.69 0.60
C ILE A 38 -9.71 1.17 0.70
N LEU A 39 -10.19 0.41 -0.29
CA LEU A 39 -10.03 -1.05 -0.30
C LEU A 39 -8.56 -1.46 -0.39
N VAL A 40 -7.77 -0.79 -1.23
CA VAL A 40 -6.34 -1.08 -1.42
C VAL A 40 -5.52 -0.74 -0.16
N ILE A 41 -5.83 0.37 0.53
CA ILE A 41 -5.15 0.75 1.80
C ILE A 41 -5.29 -0.32 2.87
N ILE A 42 -6.41 -1.03 2.92
CA ILE A 42 -6.66 -2.08 3.91
C ILE A 42 -6.08 -3.42 3.44
N SER A 43 -6.38 -3.80 2.20
CA SER A 43 -6.02 -5.12 1.68
C SER A 43 -4.51 -5.29 1.46
N VAL A 44 -3.80 -4.26 1.00
CA VAL A 44 -2.36 -4.37 0.71
C VAL A 44 -1.53 -4.67 1.96
N PRO A 45 -1.66 -3.91 3.07
CA PRO A 45 -0.96 -4.27 4.31
C PRO A 45 -1.37 -5.63 4.86
N MET A 46 -2.67 -5.99 4.80
CA MET A 46 -3.11 -7.32 5.26
C MET A 46 -2.48 -8.46 4.46
N VAL A 47 -2.51 -8.38 3.12
CA VAL A 47 -1.91 -9.40 2.25
C VAL A 47 -0.40 -9.46 2.45
N SER A 48 0.27 -8.32 2.57
CA SER A 48 1.71 -8.26 2.85
C SER A 48 2.03 -8.91 4.20
N LEU A 49 1.31 -8.56 5.27
CA LEU A 49 1.52 -9.11 6.61
C LEU A 49 1.32 -10.63 6.63
N MET A 50 0.23 -11.13 6.03
CA MET A 50 -0.07 -12.57 6.00
C MET A 50 1.03 -13.40 5.32
N ASN A 51 1.60 -12.89 4.23
CA ASN A 51 2.66 -13.59 3.50
C ASN A 51 4.03 -13.44 4.17
N SER A 52 4.28 -12.33 4.86
CA SER A 52 5.52 -12.10 5.60
C SER A 52 5.66 -12.93 6.88
N ILE A 53 4.62 -13.65 7.35
CA ILE A 53 4.70 -14.54 8.53
C ILE A 53 5.74 -15.64 8.33
N ASN A 54 5.86 -16.17 7.11
CA ASN A 54 6.78 -17.27 6.79
C ASN A 54 8.15 -16.76 6.28
N ARG A 55 8.46 -15.48 6.47
CA ARG A 55 9.72 -14.87 6.04
C ARG A 55 10.91 -15.46 6.82
N PRO A 56 12.03 -15.76 6.15
CA PRO A 56 13.28 -16.12 6.84
C PRO A 56 13.75 -15.00 7.79
N LEU A 57 14.15 -15.35 9.02
CA LEU A 57 14.55 -14.38 10.05
C LEU A 57 15.74 -13.49 9.64
N GLU A 58 16.60 -13.98 8.75
CA GLU A 58 17.79 -13.26 8.26
C GLU A 58 17.49 -12.28 7.11
N MET A 59 16.24 -12.22 6.63
CA MET A 59 15.84 -11.43 5.47
C MET A 59 14.91 -10.29 5.88
N SER A 60 15.16 -9.07 5.41
CA SER A 60 14.24 -7.94 5.64
C SER A 60 12.91 -8.09 4.89
N GLU A 61 11.85 -7.39 5.30
CA GLU A 61 10.53 -7.52 4.66
C GLU A 61 10.56 -7.01 3.22
N PHE A 62 11.35 -5.96 2.97
CA PHE A 62 11.58 -5.44 1.63
C PHE A 62 12.33 -6.43 0.74
N GLU A 63 13.38 -7.08 1.24
CA GLU A 63 14.11 -8.10 0.49
C GLU A 63 13.23 -9.31 0.20
N PHE A 64 12.42 -9.72 1.16
CA PHE A 64 11.47 -10.82 1.00
C PHE A 64 10.43 -10.49 -0.08
N LEU A 65 9.82 -9.30 -0.01
CA LEU A 65 8.88 -8.84 -1.04
C LEU A 65 9.54 -8.76 -2.43
N ALA A 66 10.77 -8.25 -2.52
CA ALA A 66 11.49 -8.15 -3.79
C ALA A 66 11.85 -9.53 -4.36
N ARG A 67 12.24 -10.47 -3.51
CA ARG A 67 12.51 -11.86 -3.90
C ARG A 67 11.25 -12.54 -4.41
N GLU A 68 10.13 -12.36 -3.75
CA GLU A 68 8.84 -12.97 -4.10
C GLU A 68 8.24 -12.35 -5.37
N LEU A 69 8.45 -11.03 -5.57
CA LEU A 69 8.14 -10.38 -6.83
C LEU A 69 8.93 -10.98 -8.00
N LYS A 70 10.24 -11.21 -7.83
CA LYS A 70 11.08 -11.84 -8.86
C LYS A 70 10.65 -13.27 -9.19
N GLN A 71 10.12 -13.99 -8.21
CA GLN A 71 9.54 -15.32 -8.40
C GLN A 71 8.14 -15.28 -9.03
N GLY A 72 7.58 -14.09 -9.25
CA GLY A 72 6.24 -13.92 -9.84
C GLY A 72 5.10 -14.20 -8.86
N ALA A 73 5.34 -14.11 -7.56
CA ALA A 73 4.31 -14.35 -6.56
C ALA A 73 3.17 -13.32 -6.70
N LEU A 74 1.94 -13.80 -6.92
CA LEU A 74 0.78 -12.93 -7.16
C LEU A 74 0.53 -11.93 -6.03
N TRP A 75 0.76 -12.34 -4.78
CA TRP A 75 0.61 -11.46 -3.63
C TRP A 75 1.63 -10.31 -3.65
N ALA A 76 2.87 -10.57 -4.08
CA ALA A 76 3.91 -9.54 -4.17
C ALA A 76 3.61 -8.55 -5.30
N ILE A 77 3.13 -9.06 -6.44
CA ILE A 77 2.66 -8.23 -7.56
C ILE A 77 1.49 -7.35 -7.11
N PHE A 78 0.50 -7.94 -6.42
CA PHE A 78 -0.64 -7.23 -5.87
C PHE A 78 -0.22 -6.12 -4.90
N THR A 79 0.69 -6.43 -3.96
CA THR A 79 1.21 -5.46 -2.98
C THR A 79 1.87 -4.26 -3.67
N ILE A 80 2.75 -4.50 -4.65
CA ILE A 80 3.44 -3.43 -5.38
C ILE A 80 2.49 -2.63 -6.26
N ALA A 81 1.61 -3.30 -7.01
CA ALA A 81 0.61 -2.64 -7.83
C ALA A 81 -0.34 -1.79 -6.98
N GLY A 82 -0.71 -2.28 -5.80
CA GLY A 82 -1.54 -1.57 -4.84
C GLY A 82 -0.87 -0.31 -4.30
N TYR A 83 0.39 -0.39 -3.86
CA TYR A 83 1.13 0.82 -3.45
C TYR A 83 1.29 1.82 -4.59
N LEU A 84 1.58 1.35 -5.81
CA LEU A 84 1.69 2.23 -6.98
C LEU A 84 0.36 2.91 -7.30
N TYR A 85 -0.75 2.16 -7.26
CA TYR A 85 -2.09 2.71 -7.41
C TYR A 85 -2.37 3.81 -6.39
N LEU A 86 -2.07 3.58 -5.11
CA LEU A 86 -2.30 4.56 -4.05
C LEU A 86 -1.49 5.85 -4.27
N LEU A 87 -0.23 5.72 -4.67
CA LEU A 87 0.62 6.88 -5.00
C LEU A 87 0.06 7.69 -6.18
N VAL A 88 -0.26 7.01 -7.28
CA VAL A 88 -0.81 7.66 -8.49
C VAL A 88 -2.14 8.32 -8.17
N TRP A 89 -3.04 7.60 -7.51
CA TRP A 89 -4.35 8.12 -7.11
C TRP A 89 -4.21 9.33 -6.19
N PHE A 90 -3.32 9.28 -5.20
CA PHE A 90 -3.08 10.38 -4.29
C PHE A 90 -2.63 11.64 -5.05
N ILE A 91 -1.64 11.53 -5.94
CA ILE A 91 -1.15 12.66 -6.76
C ILE A 91 -2.28 13.23 -7.64
N LEU A 92 -3.10 12.37 -8.26
CA LEU A 92 -4.24 12.81 -9.06
C LEU A 92 -5.32 13.51 -8.20
N SER A 93 -5.53 13.04 -6.98
CA SER A 93 -6.48 13.62 -6.04
C SER A 93 -6.06 14.99 -5.52
N LEU A 94 -4.75 15.33 -5.54
CA LEU A 94 -4.25 16.64 -5.13
C LEU A 94 -4.52 17.74 -6.18
N LYS A 95 -4.62 17.37 -7.46
CA LYS A 95 -4.84 18.30 -8.57
C LYS A 95 -6.30 18.72 -8.76
N LYS A 96 -7.23 18.17 -7.97
CA LYS A 96 -8.69 18.39 -8.07
C LYS A 96 -9.31 18.75 -6.72
#